data_AF-A0A7S0W4R1-F1
#
_entry.id   AF-A0A7S0W4R1-F1
#
_cell.length_a   1.000
_cell.length_b   1.000
_cell.length_c   1.000
_cell.angle_alpha   90.00
_cell.angle_beta   90.00
_cell.angle_gamma   90.00
#
_symmetry.space_group_name_H-M   'P 1'
#
loop_
_entity.id
_entity.type
_entity.pdbx_description
1 polymer ?
#
loop_
_entity_poly.entity_id
_entity_poly.type
_entity_poly.pdbx_seq_one_letter_code
_entity_poly.pdbx_strand_id
1 'polypeptide(L)'
;PSRRRGKGRTIHHGWLWKLNAGSDGNDPKGWRERLCSVEGTVLSYVSEKEEGKIVRICDLRNCSNASDATYTVPGRSSAFTLHFLDGSSITFACKTSAEREKWYAKVATPA
;
A
#
# COMPACT_ATOMS: atom_id res chain seq x y z
N PRO A 1 -21.94 -18.94 20.90
CA PRO A 1 -21.77 -17.48 20.71
C PRO A 1 -20.75 -17.17 19.59
N SER A 2 -21.23 -17.08 18.34
CA SER A 2 -20.41 -16.71 17.18
C SER A 2 -20.10 -15.21 17.23
N ARG A 3 -18.84 -14.83 17.48
CA ARG A 3 -18.40 -13.44 17.29
C ARG A 3 -18.58 -13.09 15.82
N ARG A 4 -19.64 -12.34 15.49
CA ARG A 4 -19.72 -11.64 14.21
C ARG A 4 -18.53 -10.68 14.17
N ARG A 5 -17.48 -11.03 13.41
CA ARG A 5 -16.47 -10.07 12.96
C ARG A 5 -17.26 -8.98 12.23
N GLY A 6 -17.44 -7.82 12.86
CA GLY A 6 -17.93 -6.65 12.14
C GLY A 6 -17.01 -6.46 10.95
N LYS A 7 -17.56 -6.47 9.73
CA LYS A 7 -16.82 -6.05 8.53
C LYS A 7 -16.23 -4.69 8.86
N GLY A 8 -14.90 -4.58 8.95
CA GLY A 8 -14.24 -3.30 9.08
C GLY A 8 -14.75 -2.43 7.94
N ARG A 9 -15.27 -1.24 8.25
CA ARG A 9 -15.74 -0.33 7.20
C ARG A 9 -14.53 0.03 6.34
N THR A 10 -14.51 -0.42 5.08
CA THR A 10 -13.46 -0.06 4.13
C THR A 10 -13.38 1.45 4.04
N ILE A 11 -12.21 2.00 4.37
CA ILE A 11 -11.96 3.43 4.43
C ILE A 11 -11.54 3.92 3.04
N HIS A 12 -10.77 3.11 2.32
CA HIS A 12 -10.29 3.42 0.98
C HIS A 12 -9.88 2.15 0.23
N HIS A 13 -9.99 2.15 -1.10
CA HIS A 13 -9.43 1.10 -1.95
C HIS A 13 -9.09 1.66 -3.34
N GLY A 14 -8.18 1.00 -4.04
CA GLY A 14 -7.74 1.42 -5.36
C GLY A 14 -6.55 0.62 -5.87
N TRP A 15 -6.28 0.75 -7.16
CA TRP A 15 -5.13 0.12 -7.79
C TRP A 15 -3.86 0.90 -7.49
N LEU A 16 -2.84 0.20 -7.01
CA LEU A 16 -1.50 0.73 -6.75
C LEU A 16 -0.46 -0.17 -7.40
N TRP A 17 0.62 0.43 -7.90
CA TRP A 17 1.84 -0.32 -8.20
C TRP A 17 2.58 -0.56 -6.89
N LYS A 18 2.72 -1.81 -6.47
CA LYS A 18 3.55 -2.19 -5.32
C LYS A 18 4.92 -2.63 -5.80
N LEU A 19 5.98 -2.08 -5.20
CA LEU A 19 7.34 -2.57 -5.40
C LEU A 19 7.53 -3.90 -4.64
N ASN A 20 8.12 -4.89 -5.30
CA ASN A 20 8.50 -6.15 -4.65
C ASN A 20 9.66 -5.89 -3.68
N ALA A 21 9.67 -6.62 -2.57
CA ALA A 21 10.70 -6.45 -1.55
C ALA A 21 12.10 -6.66 -2.15
N GLY A 22 13.03 -5.74 -1.85
CA GLY A 22 14.41 -5.77 -2.35
C GLY A 22 14.59 -5.49 -3.85
N SER A 23 13.53 -5.15 -4.59
CA SER A 23 13.65 -4.79 -6.01
C SER A 23 14.09 -3.35 -6.20
N ASP A 24 14.77 -3.06 -7.32
CA ASP A 24 15.07 -1.70 -7.74
C ASP A 24 13.79 -1.01 -8.25
N GLY A 25 13.45 0.14 -7.69
CA GLY A 25 12.29 0.92 -8.10
C GLY A 25 12.42 1.52 -9.51
N ASN A 26 13.63 1.58 -10.07
CA ASN A 26 13.85 1.98 -11.46
C ASN A 26 13.76 0.81 -12.45
N ASP A 27 13.67 -0.44 -11.99
CA ASP A 27 13.39 -1.59 -12.84
C ASP A 27 11.86 -1.82 -12.91
N PRO A 28 11.22 -1.65 -14.09
CA PRO A 28 9.79 -1.90 -14.24
C PRO A 28 9.37 -3.33 -13.84
N LYS A 29 10.25 -4.33 -13.91
CA LYS A 29 9.94 -5.72 -13.52
C LYS A 29 9.76 -5.90 -12.01
N GLY A 30 10.31 -4.97 -11.21
CA GLY A 30 10.15 -4.92 -9.76
C GLY A 30 8.73 -4.57 -9.31
N TRP A 31 7.93 -3.94 -10.19
CA TRP A 31 6.61 -3.43 -9.84
C TRP A 31 5.49 -4.39 -10.22
N ARG A 32 4.45 -4.42 -9.38
CA ARG A 32 3.22 -5.17 -9.65
C ARG A 32 1.99 -4.34 -9.30
N GLU A 33 1.05 -4.24 -10.23
CA GLU A 33 -0.23 -3.59 -9.95
C GLU A 33 -1.06 -4.51 -9.03
N ARG A 34 -1.66 -3.90 -8.01
CA ARG A 34 -2.42 -4.59 -6.96
C ARG A 34 -3.64 -3.76 -6.61
N LEU A 35 -4.79 -4.42 -6.47
CA LEU A 35 -5.97 -3.81 -5.87
C LEU A 35 -5.76 -3.78 -4.36
N CYS A 36 -5.39 -2.62 -3.84
CA CYS A 36 -5.13 -2.38 -2.43
C CYS A 36 -6.38 -1.85 -1.72
N SER A 37 -6.50 -2.14 -0.43
CA SER A 37 -7.56 -1.62 0.43
C SER A 37 -7.05 -1.32 1.84
N VAL A 38 -7.63 -0.28 2.44
CA VAL A 38 -7.45 0.10 3.85
C VAL A 38 -8.76 -0.14 4.58
N GLU A 39 -8.74 -1.02 5.57
CA GLU A 39 -9.86 -1.32 6.48
C GLU A 39 -9.42 -1.07 7.92
N GLY A 40 -9.91 0.00 8.54
CA GLY A 40 -9.38 0.45 9.83
C GLY A 40 -7.90 0.78 9.71
N THR A 41 -7.06 0.06 10.46
CA THR A 41 -5.59 0.22 10.43
C THR A 41 -4.91 -0.84 9.57
N VAL A 42 -5.66 -1.66 8.82
CA VAL A 42 -5.07 -2.76 8.04
C VAL A 42 -5.00 -2.36 6.58
N LEU A 43 -3.78 -2.35 6.03
CA LEU A 43 -3.55 -2.27 4.58
C LEU A 43 -3.42 -3.69 4.03
N SER A 44 -4.16 -3.98 2.96
CA SER A 44 -4.17 -5.30 2.30
C SER A 44 -4.25 -5.15 0.79
N TYR A 45 -3.99 -6.24 0.05
CA TYR A 45 -4.25 -6.30 -1.39
C TYR A 45 -4.89 -7.63 -1.80
N VAL A 46 -5.54 -7.63 -2.96
CA VAL A 46 -6.06 -8.84 -3.60
C VAL A 46 -4.95 -9.52 -4.41
N SER A 47 -4.61 -10.76 -4.04
CA SER A 47 -3.59 -11.54 -4.72
C SER A 47 -4.17 -12.37 -5.86
N GLU A 48 -3.77 -12.08 -7.08
CA GLU A 48 -4.12 -12.89 -8.26
C GLU A 48 -3.50 -14.29 -8.20
N LYS A 49 -2.30 -14.41 -7.62
CA LYS A 49 -1.60 -15.71 -7.46
C LYS A 49 -2.31 -16.64 -6.49
N GLU A 50 -3.07 -16.09 -5.55
CA GLU A 50 -3.80 -16.84 -4.54
C GLU A 50 -5.31 -16.80 -4.79
N GLU A 51 -5.72 -16.86 -6.06
CA GLU A 51 -7.14 -16.96 -6.45
C GLU A 51 -8.01 -15.83 -5.90
N GLY A 52 -7.47 -14.61 -5.81
CA GLY A 52 -8.19 -13.44 -5.31
C GLY A 52 -8.25 -13.34 -3.78
N LYS A 53 -7.44 -14.10 -3.04
CA LYS A 53 -7.35 -13.95 -1.59
C LYS A 53 -6.83 -12.57 -1.20
N ILE A 54 -7.36 -12.07 -0.09
CA ILE A 54 -6.88 -10.85 0.56
C ILE A 54 -5.59 -11.18 1.30
N VAL A 55 -4.49 -10.59 0.87
CA VAL A 55 -3.20 -10.66 1.54
C VAL A 55 -3.01 -9.39 2.36
N ARG A 56 -2.87 -9.58 3.68
CA ARG A 56 -2.54 -8.48 4.59
C ARG A 56 -1.11 -8.02 4.32
N ILE A 57 -0.93 -6.72 4.10
CA ILE A 57 0.39 -6.10 3.92
C ILE A 57 0.96 -5.75 5.29
N CYS A 58 0.26 -4.90 6.03
CA CYS A 58 0.74 -4.38 7.31
C CYS A 58 -0.40 -3.91 8.22
N ASP A 59 -0.05 -3.66 9.48
CA ASP A 59 -0.82 -2.77 10.36
C ASP A 59 -0.24 -1.36 10.24
N LEU A 60 -1.05 -0.38 9.83
CA LEU A 60 -0.66 1.02 9.73
C LEU A 60 -0.30 1.63 11.09
N ARG A 61 -0.71 1.02 12.21
CA ARG A 61 -0.23 1.42 13.55
C ARG A 61 1.27 1.18 13.76
N ASN A 62 1.87 0.30 12.95
CA ASN A 62 3.30 0.06 12.97
C ASN A 62 4.05 0.97 11.97
N CYS A 63 3.33 1.79 11.20
CA CYS A 63 3.93 2.76 10.28
C CYS A 63 4.50 3.91 11.11
N SER A 64 5.83 4.09 11.04
CA SER A 64 6.53 5.17 11.74
C SER A 64 6.45 6.48 10.96
N ASN A 65 6.51 6.40 9.63
CA ASN A 65 6.38 7.56 8.74
C ASN A 65 6.03 7.10 7.31
N ALA A 66 5.56 8.03 6.49
CA ALA A 66 5.47 7.88 5.05
C ALA A 66 6.31 8.97 4.38
N SER A 67 7.12 8.61 3.38
CA SER A 67 7.89 9.58 2.58
C SER A 67 7.54 9.49 1.10
N ASP A 68 7.56 10.64 0.42
CA ASP A 68 7.47 10.67 -1.03
C ASP A 68 8.67 9.95 -1.66
N ALA A 69 8.43 9.31 -2.81
CA ALA A 69 9.46 8.71 -3.63
C ALA A 69 9.18 9.05 -5.10
N THR A 70 10.24 9.04 -5.92
CA THR A 70 10.14 9.28 -7.35
C THR A 70 11.05 8.31 -8.08
N TYR A 71 10.51 7.69 -9.12
CA TYR A 71 11.21 6.72 -9.95
C TYR A 71 11.11 7.13 -11.41
N THR A 72 12.10 6.71 -12.21
CA THR A 72 12.17 7.03 -13.65
C THR A 72 11.20 6.21 -14.49
N VAL A 73 10.58 5.18 -13.90
CA VAL A 73 9.64 4.31 -14.61
C VAL A 73 8.35 5.09 -14.95
N PRO A 74 7.94 5.15 -16.23
CA PRO A 74 6.72 5.83 -16.65
C PRO A 74 5.50 5.36 -15.85
N GLY A 75 4.70 6.30 -15.32
CA GLY A 75 3.52 5.98 -14.51
C GLY A 75 3.80 5.49 -13.08
N ARG A 76 5.06 5.54 -12.61
CA ARG A 76 5.44 5.30 -11.20
C ARG A 76 6.22 6.47 -10.59
N SER A 77 6.20 7.64 -11.23
CA SER A 77 6.83 8.86 -10.71
C SER A 77 6.13 9.41 -9.48
N SER A 78 4.82 9.15 -9.34
CA SER A 78 4.02 9.54 -8.16
C SER A 78 4.03 8.43 -7.12
N ALA A 79 5.17 8.23 -6.45
CA ALA A 79 5.37 7.16 -5.48
C ALA A 79 5.46 7.66 -4.03
N PHE A 80 5.23 6.74 -3.10
CA PHE A 80 5.39 6.91 -1.67
C PHE A 80 5.89 5.63 -1.01
N THR A 81 6.65 5.77 0.06
CA THR A 81 7.19 4.65 0.84
C THR A 81 6.69 4.75 2.27
N LEU A 82 6.08 3.68 2.75
CA LEU A 82 5.74 3.49 4.16
C LEU A 82 6.96 2.91 4.87
N HIS A 83 7.38 3.55 5.95
CA HIS A 83 8.45 3.09 6.83
C HIS A 83 7.83 2.55 8.11
N PHE A 84 8.33 1.43 8.60
CA PHE A 84 7.77 0.75 9.77
C PHE A 84 8.74 0.81 10.96
N LEU A 85 8.19 0.62 12.16
CA LEU A 85 8.95 0.65 13.42
C LEU A 85 10.02 -0.46 13.51
N ASP A 86 9.86 -1.55 12.78
CA ASP A 86 10.83 -2.65 12.68
C ASP A 86 11.98 -2.38 11.68
N GLY A 87 12.00 -1.18 11.08
CA GLY A 87 12.98 -0.79 10.08
C GLY A 87 12.66 -1.29 8.66
N SER A 88 11.60 -2.08 8.48
CA SER A 88 11.14 -2.47 7.15
C SER A 88 10.45 -1.30 6.43
N SER A 89 10.33 -1.40 5.11
CA SER A 89 9.61 -0.42 4.31
C SER A 89 8.89 -1.06 3.13
N ILE A 90 7.84 -0.38 2.66
CA ILE A 90 7.06 -0.82 1.49
C ILE A 90 6.75 0.40 0.63
N THR A 91 7.09 0.28 -0.65
CA THR A 91 6.87 1.34 -1.64
C THR A 91 5.68 1.04 -2.54
N PHE A 92 4.89 2.08 -2.77
CA PHE A 92 3.78 2.09 -3.71
C PHE A 92 3.93 3.25 -4.70
N ALA A 93 3.34 3.10 -5.88
CA ALA A 93 3.20 4.18 -6.84
C ALA A 93 1.78 4.29 -7.37
N CYS A 94 1.33 5.53 -7.51
CA CYS A 94 0.06 5.93 -8.08
C CYS A 94 0.25 6.41 -9.52
N LYS A 95 -0.84 6.52 -10.28
CA LYS A 95 -0.79 7.06 -11.65
C LYS A 95 -0.59 8.57 -11.64
N THR A 96 -1.04 9.24 -10.58
CA THR A 96 -0.95 10.70 -10.42
C THR A 96 -0.57 11.11 -9.00
N SER A 97 -0.06 12.33 -8.85
CA SER A 97 0.25 12.93 -7.54
C SER A 97 -1.02 13.13 -6.70
N ALA A 98 -2.13 13.51 -7.32
CA ALA A 98 -3.42 13.67 -6.63
C ALA A 98 -3.95 12.34 -6.05
N GLU A 99 -3.74 11.21 -6.74
CA GLU A 99 -4.04 9.89 -6.17
C GLU A 99 -3.12 9.56 -5.01
N ARG A 100 -1.82 9.87 -5.13
CA ARG A 100 -0.85 9.67 -4.04
C ARG A 100 -1.27 10.44 -2.78
N GLU A 101 -1.67 11.71 -2.91
CA GLU A 101 -2.14 12.53 -1.78
C GLU A 101 -3.36 11.91 -1.09
N LYS A 102 -4.32 11.40 -1.87
CA LYS A 102 -5.48 10.68 -1.32
C LYS A 102 -5.07 9.46 -0.51
N TRP A 103 -4.13 8.66 -1.02
CA TRP A 103 -3.60 7.50 -0.30
C TRP A 103 -2.84 7.93 0.97
N TYR A 104 -1.99 8.94 0.87
CA TYR A 104 -1.25 9.53 1.99
C TYR A 104 -2.18 9.90 3.14
N ALA A 105 -3.28 10.59 2.85
CA ALA A 105 -4.26 10.99 3.85
C ALA A 105 -4.96 9.81 4.56
N LYS A 106 -4.79 8.57 4.09
CA LYS A 106 -5.35 7.35 4.70
C LYS A 106 -4.31 6.49 5.38
N VAL A 107 -3.07 6.52 4.93
CA VAL A 107 -1.97 5.67 5.44
C VAL A 107 -1.04 6.40 6.41
N ALA A 108 -0.97 7.73 6.33
CA ALA A 108 -0.11 8.56 7.16
C ALA A 108 -0.85 9.20 8.35
N THR A 109 -2.13 8.88 8.57
CA THR A 109 -2.84 9.36 9.76
C THR A 109 -2.34 8.57 10.97
N PRO A 110 -1.69 9.21 11.97
CA PRO A 110 -1.41 8.54 13.23
C PRO A 110 -2.75 8.14 13.87
N ALA A 111 -2.78 6.94 14.44
CA ALA A 111 -3.91 6.45 15.22
C ALA A 111 -4.14 7.29 16.49
#